data_AF-A0A0W1SW96-F1
#
_entry.id   AF-A0A0W1SW96-F1
#
_cell.length_a   1.000
_cell.length_b   1.000
_cell.length_c   1.000
_cell.angle_alpha   90.00
_cell.angle_beta   90.00
_cell.angle_gamma   90.00
#
_symmetry.space_group_name_H-M   'P 1'
#
loop_
_entity.id
_entity.type
_entity.pdbx_description
1 polymer ?
#
loop_
_entity_poly.entity_id
_entity_poly.type
_entity_poly.pdbx_seq_one_letter_code
_entity_poly.pdbx_strand_id
1 'polypeptide(L)' 'MTLRTIAEDRAFRYLVVAGAGIAATTLVATYVDTGEVELFSAVVQVVFVAVVGALLVTYWNYMERRAETE' A
#
# COMPACT_ATOMS: atom_id res chain seq x y z
N MET A 1 3.81 13.54 -12.24
CA MET A 1 3.83 13.28 -10.78
C MET A 1 5.05 12.42 -10.50
N THR A 2 5.88 12.72 -9.49
CA THR A 2 7.11 11.94 -9.22
C THR A 2 6.85 10.88 -8.15
N LEU A 3 7.62 9.79 -8.15
CA LEU A 3 7.55 8.75 -7.11
C LEU A 3 7.79 9.32 -5.71
N ARG A 4 8.66 10.32 -5.57
CA ARG A 4 8.87 11.05 -4.32
C ARG A 4 7.60 11.73 -3.83
N THR A 5 6.86 12.39 -4.73
CA THR A 5 5.60 13.05 -4.40
C THR A 5 4.56 12.06 -3.88
N ILE A 6 4.47 10.87 -4.47
CA ILE A 6 3.56 9.81 -4.03
C ILE A 6 3.99 9.27 -2.66
N ALA A 7 5.29 9.06 -2.44
CA ALA A 7 5.82 8.56 -1.17
C ALA A 7 5.66 9.55 0.00
N GLU A 8 5.57 10.85 -0.30
CA GLU A 8 5.30 11.91 0.67
C GLU A 8 3.80 12.16 0.88
N ASP A 9 2.94 11.62 0.00
CA ASP A 9 1.49 11.74 0.11
C ASP A 9 0.97 11.05 1.39
N ARG A 10 0.13 11.77 2.13
CA ARG A 10 -0.37 11.32 3.44
C ARG A 10 -1.31 10.12 3.30
N ALA A 11 -2.17 10.13 2.27
CA ALA A 11 -3.09 9.04 2.01
C ALA A 11 -2.32 7.79 1.57
N PHE A 12 -1.30 7.95 0.71
CA PHE A 12 -0.40 6.86 0.33
C PHE A 12 0.29 6.25 1.56
N ARG A 13 0.87 7.09 2.44
CA ARG A 13 1.54 6.62 3.65
C ARG A 13 0.60 5.86 4.58
N TYR A 14 -0.62 6.36 4.81
CA TYR A 14 -1.59 5.64 5.65
C TYR A 14 -1.99 4.30 5.05
N LEU A 15 -2.17 4.25 3.73
CA LEU A 15 -2.51 3.01 3.03
C LEU A 15 -1.38 1.98 3.14
N VAL A 16 -0.12 2.39 2.96
CA VAL A 16 1.05 1.51 3.12
C VAL A 16 1.21 1.03 4.56
N VAL A 17 1.04 1.91 5.56
CA VAL A 17 1.11 1.54 6.98
C VAL A 17 0.00 0.57 7.35
N ALA A 18 -1.24 0.81 6.89
CA ALA A 18 -2.35 -0.11 7.11
C ALA A 18 -2.08 -1.48 6.46
N GLY A 19 -1.59 -1.50 5.21
CA GLY A 19 -1.22 -2.74 4.54
C GLY A 19 -0.11 -3.50 5.25
N ALA A 20 0.91 -2.80 5.74
CA ALA A 20 1.99 -3.40 6.54
C ALA A 20 1.46 -3.96 7.87
N GLY A 21 0.54 -3.24 8.53
CA GLY A 21 -0.10 -3.71 9.75
C GLY A 21 -0.93 -4.98 9.54
N ILE A 22 -1.68 -5.06 8.43
CA ILE A 22 -2.42 -6.27 8.05
C ILE A 22 -1.44 -7.40 7.74
N ALA A 23 -0.40 -7.16 6.95
CA ALA A 23 0.59 -8.18 6.62
C ALA A 23 1.28 -8.74 7.88
N ALA A 24 1.63 -7.88 8.84
CA ALA A 24 2.20 -8.30 10.12
C ALA A 24 1.19 -9.14 10.94
N THR A 25 -0.07 -8.72 10.98
CA THR A 25 -1.13 -9.44 11.71
C THR A 25 -1.35 -10.82 11.09
N THR A 26 -1.43 -10.91 9.76
CA THR A 26 -1.55 -12.18 9.03
C THR A 26 -0.34 -13.07 9.30
N LEU A 27 0.88 -12.52 9.24
CA LEU A 27 2.09 -13.29 9.48
C LEU A 27 2.13 -13.87 10.90
N VAL A 28 1.72 -13.09 11.91
CA VAL A 28 1.60 -13.59 13.29
C VAL A 28 0.52 -14.66 13.40
N ALA A 29 -0.64 -14.46 12.77
CA ALA A 29 -1.72 -15.44 12.78
C ALA A 29 -1.30 -16.77 12.15
N THR A 30 -0.65 -16.72 10.98
CA THR A 30 -0.10 -17.91 10.31
C THR A 30 0.94 -18.60 11.18
N TYR A 31 1.87 -17.85 11.77
CA TYR A 31 2.87 -18.45 12.66
C TYR A 31 2.26 -19.14 13.88
N VAL A 32 1.21 -18.57 14.47
CA VAL A 32 0.52 -19.17 15.61
C VAL A 32 -0.20 -20.47 15.22
N ASP A 33 -0.72 -20.55 14.00
CA ASP A 33 -1.50 -21.70 13.52
C ASP A 33 -0.61 -22.84 12.98
N THR A 34 0.44 -22.50 12.22
CA THR A 34 1.28 -23.49 11.51
C THR A 34 2.68 -23.65 12.10
N GLY A 35 3.16 -22.70 12.90
CA GLY A 35 4.55 -22.61 13.34
C GLY A 35 5.52 -22.10 12.26
N GLU A 36 5.03 -21.81 11.05
CA GLU A 36 5.85 -21.36 9.92
C GLU A 36 5.82 -19.84 9.76
N VAL A 37 6.92 -19.28 9.26
CA VAL A 37 7.02 -17.84 8.98
C VAL A 37 6.99 -17.60 7.46
N GLU A 38 5.82 -17.25 6.93
CA GLU A 38 5.62 -16.96 5.50
C GLU A 38 6.05 -15.54 5.11
N LEU A 39 7.35 -15.25 5.21
CA LEU A 39 7.90 -13.92 4.88
C LEU A 39 7.65 -13.52 3.43
N PHE A 40 7.71 -14.47 2.50
CA PHE A 40 7.50 -14.19 1.07
C PHE A 40 6.10 -13.65 0.81
N SER A 41 5.07 -14.27 1.41
CA SER A 41 3.68 -13.84 1.30
C SER A 41 3.49 -12.43 1.85
N ALA A 42 4.04 -12.14 3.03
CA ALA A 42 3.98 -10.82 3.64
C ALA A 42 4.67 -9.74 2.79
N VAL A 43 5.84 -10.03 2.21
CA VAL A 43 6.56 -9.11 1.32
C VAL A 43 5.75 -8.83 0.07
N VAL A 44 5.21 -9.87 -0.59
CA VAL A 44 4.37 -9.74 -1.78
C VAL A 44 3.14 -8.88 -1.49
N GLN A 45 2.50 -9.09 -0.33
CA GLN A 45 1.35 -8.29 0.09
C GLN A 45 1.71 -6.81 0.25
N VAL A 46 2.81 -6.49 0.93
CA VAL A 46 3.24 -5.10 1.12
C VAL A 46 3.60 -4.43 -0.21
N VAL A 47 4.31 -5.14 -1.10
CA VAL A 47 4.63 -4.65 -2.45
C VAL A 47 3.36 -4.41 -3.25
N PHE A 48 2.40 -5.32 -3.21
CA PHE A 48 1.12 -5.18 -3.91
C PHE A 48 0.36 -3.94 -3.42
N VAL A 49 0.25 -3.76 -2.10
CA VAL A 49 -0.40 -2.59 -1.51
C VAL A 49 0.29 -1.29 -1.94
N ALA A 50 1.63 -1.26 -1.95
CA ALA A 50 2.38 -0.08 -2.39
C ALA A 50 2.15 0.24 -3.86
N VAL A 51 2.13 -0.76 -4.75
CA VAL A 51 1.89 -0.55 -6.18
C VAL A 51 0.46 -0.05 -6.42
N VAL A 52 -0.54 -0.70 -5.82
CA VAL A 52 -1.96 -0.31 -5.98
C VAL A 52 -2.21 1.06 -5.38
N GLY A 53 -1.67 1.35 -4.20
CA GLY A 53 -1.78 2.66 -3.56
C GLY A 53 -1.18 3.77 -4.43
N ALA A 54 -0.03 3.54 -5.05
CA ALA A 54 0.62 4.52 -5.89
C ALA A 54 -0.21 4.84 -7.15
N LEU A 55 -0.77 3.80 -7.78
CA LEU A 55 -1.68 3.96 -8.93
C LEU A 55 -2.94 4.72 -8.54
N LEU A 56 -3.54 4.40 -7.40
CA LEU A 56 -4.77 5.03 -6.93
C LEU A 56 -4.60 6.53 -6.65
N VAL A 57 -3.52 6.89 -5.96
CA VAL A 57 -3.17 8.30 -5.70
C VAL A 57 -2.86 9.03 -7.00
N THR A 58 -2.15 8.40 -7.93
CA THR A 58 -1.85 9.00 -9.24
C THR A 58 -3.14 9.26 -10.04
N TYR A 59 -4.06 8.29 -10.03
CA TYR A 59 -5.35 8.40 -10.71
C TYR A 59 -6.21 9.50 -10.11
N TRP A 60 -6.29 9.57 -8.77
CA TRP A 60 -7.04 10.63 -8.09
C TRP A 60 -6.54 12.02 -8.47
N ASN A 61 -5.22 12.23 -8.40
CA ASN A 61 -4.58 13.49 -8.79
C ASN A 61 -4.76 13.86 -10.27
N TYR A 62 -4.95 12.86 -11.14
CA TYR A 62 -5.27 13.09 -12.54
C TYR A 62 -6.73 13.55 -12.70
N MET A 63 -7.66 12.90 -11.99
CA MET A 63 -9.08 13.26 -12.01
C MET A 63 -9.34 14.65 -11.42
N GLU A 64 -8.66 15.01 -10.34
CA GLU A 64 -8.80 16.32 -9.70
C GLU A 64 -8.37 17.46 -10.63
N ARG A 65 -7.22 17.31 -11.30
CA ARG A 65 -6.78 18.26 -12.34
C ARG A 65 -7.74 18.37 -13.51
N ARG A 66 -8.33 17.26 -13.92
CA ARG A 66 -9.33 17.26 -14.99
C ARG A 66 -10.58 18.04 -14.57
N ALA A 67 -11.05 17.85 -13.33
CA ALA A 67 -12.20 18.56 -12.79
C ALA A 67 -11.97 20.08 -12.64
N GLU A 68 -10.73 20.52 -12.37
CA GLU A 68 -10.38 21.95 -12.32
C GLU A 68 -10.28 22.61 -13.71
N THR A 69 -10.15 21.81 -14.77
CA THR A 69 -9.99 22.30 -16.16
C THR A 69 -11.33 22.42 -16.90
N GLU A 70 -12.39 21.78 -16.38
CA GLU A 70 -13.77 21.87 -16.88
C GLU A 70 -14.55 23.00 -16.17
#